data_AF-A0A941AAX4-F1
#
_entry.id   AF-A0A941AAX4-F1
#
_cell.length_a   1.000
_cell.length_b   1.000
_cell.length_c   1.000
_cell.angle_alpha   90.00
_cell.angle_beta   90.00
_cell.angle_gamma   90.00
#
_symmetry.space_group_name_H-M   'P 1'
#
loop_
_entity.id
_entity.type
_entity.pdbx_description
1 polymer ?
#
loop_
_entity_poly.entity_id
_entity_poly.type
_entity_poly.pdbx_seq_one_letter_code
_entity_poly.pdbx_strand_id
1 'polypeptide(L)'
;SFILFRGVRNLADYRFVEAPVGNRAVLRLNNLNSFSSRPEHAWQFGSRVLEADVPAAKIFFRSDLLPGVLPRGEEESLVIGGDFEVTVRSY
;
A
#
# COMPACT_ATOMS: atom_id res chain seq x y z
N SER A 1 -11.15 -8.30 -3.39
CA SER A 1 -9.99 -7.39 -3.28
C SER A 1 -9.64 -7.25 -1.80
N PHE A 2 -8.58 -6.53 -1.46
CA PHE A 2 -8.11 -6.41 -0.08
C PHE A 2 -7.71 -4.96 0.22
N ILE A 3 -8.20 -4.43 1.33
CA ILE A 3 -7.77 -3.11 1.82
C ILE A 3 -6.39 -3.25 2.44
N LEU A 4 -5.41 -2.57 1.84
CA LEU A 4 -4.02 -2.61 2.28
C LEU A 4 -3.47 -1.19 2.42
N PHE A 5 -2.46 -1.08 3.28
CA PHE A 5 -1.85 0.19 3.68
C PHE A 5 -0.38 0.24 3.32
N ARG A 6 0.08 1.40 2.84
CA ARG A 6 1.49 1.65 2.54
C ARG A 6 1.94 2.97 3.15
N GLY A 7 2.94 2.91 4.01
CA GLY A 7 3.62 4.11 4.51
C GLY A 7 4.45 4.76 3.41
N VAL A 8 4.35 6.08 3.29
CA VAL A 8 5.16 6.84 2.33
C VAL A 8 5.76 8.07 2.99
N ARG A 9 7.05 8.31 2.72
CA ARG A 9 7.77 9.46 3.26
C ARG A 9 7.37 10.77 2.57
N ASN A 10 7.37 10.75 1.24
CA ASN A 10 7.03 11.91 0.43
C ASN A 10 6.08 11.48 -0.70
N LEU A 11 4.88 12.06 -0.70
CA LEU A 11 3.89 11.75 -1.73
C LEU A 11 4.30 12.30 -3.10
N ALA A 12 5.13 13.35 -3.14
CA ALA A 12 5.60 13.95 -4.39
C ALA A 12 6.55 13.04 -5.19
N ASP A 13 7.09 11.99 -4.56
CA ASP A 13 7.93 10.99 -5.25
C ASP A 13 7.09 10.09 -6.17
N TYR A 14 5.77 10.06 -5.98
CA TYR A 14 4.85 9.24 -6.77
C TYR A 14 4.31 10.02 -7.96
N ARG A 15 4.16 9.32 -9.08
CA ARG A 15 3.51 9.88 -10.26
C ARG A 15 2.00 9.84 -10.08
N PHE A 16 1.39 11.01 -10.03
CA PHE A 16 -0.05 11.18 -10.14
C PHE A 16 -0.48 10.94 -11.59
N VAL A 17 -1.46 10.07 -11.79
CA VAL A 17 -2.07 9.82 -13.10
C VAL A 17 -3.06 10.94 -13.43
N GLU A 18 -3.74 11.44 -12.40
CA GLU A 18 -4.72 12.52 -12.47
C GLU A 18 -4.54 13.49 -11.29
N ALA A 19 -5.11 14.69 -11.39
CA ALA A 19 -5.07 15.65 -10.28
C ALA A 19 -5.84 15.08 -9.07
N PRO A 20 -5.26 15.13 -7.85
CA PRO A 20 -5.92 14.62 -6.65
C PRO A 20 -7.17 15.44 -6.32
N VAL A 21 -8.19 14.77 -5.78
CA VAL A 21 -9.45 15.40 -5.33
C VAL A 21 -9.59 15.17 -3.83
N GLY A 22 -9.37 16.23 -3.05
CA GLY A 22 -9.32 16.13 -1.58
C GLY A 22 -8.18 15.21 -1.14
N ASN A 23 -8.51 14.11 -0.48
CA ASN A 23 -7.54 13.09 -0.04
C ASN A 23 -7.49 11.86 -0.97
N ARG A 24 -8.21 11.86 -2.09
CA ARG A 24 -8.17 10.78 -3.08
C ARG A 24 -7.20 11.11 -4.20
N ALA A 25 -6.46 10.11 -4.66
CA ALA A 25 -5.53 10.24 -5.76
C ALA A 25 -5.45 8.93 -6.57
N VAL A 26 -5.11 9.04 -7.85
CA VAL A 26 -4.68 7.89 -8.66
C VAL A 26 -3.17 7.98 -8.82
N LEU A 27 -2.45 7.02 -8.22
CA LEU A 27 -0.99 6.97 -8.25
C LEU A 27 -0.51 5.80 -9.10
N ARG A 28 0.55 6.03 -9.87
CA ARG A 28 1.31 4.95 -10.51
C ARG A 28 2.39 4.44 -9.56
N LEU A 29 2.25 3.19 -9.16
CA LEU A 29 3.24 2.44 -8.40
C LEU A 29 4.08 1.60 -9.36
N ASN A 30 5.40 1.66 -9.29
CA ASN A 30 6.28 0.87 -10.18
C ASN A 30 6.63 -0.48 -9.53
N ASN A 31 6.96 -1.48 -10.36
CA ASN A 31 7.54 -2.77 -9.94
C ASN A 31 6.74 -3.49 -8.83
N LEU A 32 7.39 -3.88 -7.73
CA LEU A 32 6.78 -4.48 -6.56
C LEU A 32 6.75 -3.47 -5.41
N ASN A 33 5.63 -3.44 -4.70
CA ASN A 33 5.37 -2.48 -3.64
C ASN A 33 4.99 -3.23 -2.37
N SER A 34 5.67 -2.91 -1.28
CA SER A 34 5.32 -3.41 0.05
C SER A 34 4.09 -2.68 0.60
N PHE A 35 3.14 -3.46 1.08
CA PHE A 35 1.91 -3.06 1.74
C PHE A 35 1.73 -3.90 3.01
N SER A 36 0.85 -3.48 3.91
CA SER A 36 0.44 -4.25 5.09
C SER A 36 -1.08 -4.24 5.24
N SER A 37 -1.64 -5.30 5.81
CA SER A 37 -3.04 -5.33 6.29
C SER A 37 -3.26 -4.49 7.56
N ARG A 38 -2.17 -4.05 8.22
CA ARG A 38 -2.23 -3.26 9.45
C ARG A 38 -1.84 -1.80 9.20
N PRO A 39 -2.76 -0.84 9.40
CA PRO A 39 -2.45 0.58 9.22
C PRO A 39 -1.38 1.08 10.20
N GLU A 40 -1.31 0.50 11.40
CA GLU A 40 -0.34 0.87 12.44
C GLU A 40 1.12 0.65 12.00
N HIS A 41 1.36 -0.40 11.20
CA HIS A 41 2.70 -0.70 10.70
C HIS A 41 3.10 0.28 9.60
N ALA A 42 2.15 0.71 8.76
CA ALA A 42 2.41 1.69 7.71
C ALA A 42 2.91 3.05 8.26
N TRP A 43 2.54 3.42 9.50
CA TRP A 43 3.03 4.67 10.14
C TRP A 43 4.52 4.67 10.44
N GLN A 44 5.12 3.50 10.64
CA GLN A 44 6.55 3.42 10.97
C GLN A 44 7.45 3.86 9.81
N PHE A 45 6.89 3.98 8.60
CA PHE A 45 7.64 4.21 7.37
C PHE A 45 7.45 5.61 6.76
N GLY A 46 6.65 6.50 7.37
CA GLY A 46 6.48 7.87 6.85
C GLY A 46 5.39 8.70 7.53
N SER A 47 5.21 9.93 7.05
CA SER A 47 4.21 10.89 7.56
C SER A 47 2.84 10.77 6.90
N ARG A 48 2.72 9.93 5.87
CA ARG A 48 1.46 9.67 5.15
C ARG A 48 1.27 8.19 4.93
N VAL A 49 0.02 7.75 4.90
CA VAL A 49 -0.38 6.38 4.59
C VAL A 49 -1.29 6.38 3.37
N LEU A 50 -0.97 5.54 2.40
CA LEU A 50 -1.84 5.21 1.28
C LEU A 50 -2.72 4.03 1.68
N GLU A 51 -4.03 4.21 1.65
CA GLU A 51 -5.00 3.12 1.72
C GLU A 51 -5.49 2.80 0.31
N ALA A 52 -5.42 1.53 -0.09
CA ALA A 52 -5.82 1.07 -1.42
C ALA A 52 -6.66 -0.20 -1.31
N ASP A 53 -7.69 -0.32 -2.16
CA ASP A 53 -8.36 -1.60 -2.39
C ASP A 53 -7.63 -2.38 -3.50
N VAL A 54 -6.78 -3.33 -3.10
CA VAL A 54 -5.89 -4.06 -4.00
C VAL A 54 -6.60 -5.30 -4.56
N PRO A 55 -6.72 -5.45 -5.90
CA PRO A 55 -7.25 -6.67 -6.50
C PRO A 55 -6.36 -7.87 -6.14
N ALA A 56 -6.97 -9.02 -5.84
CA ALA A 56 -6.24 -10.23 -5.48
C ALA A 56 -5.21 -10.65 -6.55
N ALA A 57 -5.54 -10.44 -7.82
CA ALA A 57 -4.64 -10.70 -8.95
C ALA A 57 -3.37 -9.84 -8.98
N LYS A 58 -3.32 -8.73 -8.23
CA LYS A 58 -2.13 -7.89 -8.08
C LYS A 58 -1.29 -8.26 -6.85
N ILE A 59 -1.71 -9.21 -6.01
CA ILE A 59 -0.94 -9.64 -4.84
C ILE A 59 0.03 -10.74 -5.30
N PHE A 60 1.33 -10.42 -5.27
CA PHE A 60 2.39 -11.36 -5.62
C PHE A 60 2.71 -12.31 -4.46
N PHE A 61 2.73 -11.76 -3.24
CA PHE A 61 3.03 -12.51 -2.03
C PHE A 61 2.29 -11.91 -0.84
N ARG A 62 1.84 -12.78 0.07
CA ARG A 62 1.17 -12.38 1.30
C ARG A 62 1.60 -13.29 2.44
N SER A 63 2.23 -12.72 3.46
CA SER A 63 2.83 -13.48 4.56
C SER A 63 1.81 -14.11 5.51
N ASP A 64 0.59 -13.56 5.59
CA ASP A 64 -0.50 -14.03 6.45
C ASP A 64 -1.25 -15.26 5.89
N LEU A 65 -1.02 -15.63 4.62
CA LEU A 65 -1.62 -16.81 3.98
C LEU A 65 -0.84 -18.11 4.21
N LEU A 66 0.42 -18.02 4.67
CA LEU A 66 1.28 -19.18 4.93
C LEU A 66 1.36 -19.46 6.43
N PRO A 67 0.69 -20.52 6.94
CA PRO A 67 0.78 -20.84 8.36
C PRO A 67 2.20 -21.29 8.73
N GLY A 68 2.85 -20.52 9.61
CA GLY A 68 4.01 -20.96 10.39
C GLY A 68 5.40 -20.79 9.77
N VAL A 69 5.54 -20.14 8.62
CA VAL A 69 6.85 -20.08 7.90
C VAL A 69 7.61 -18.76 8.12
N LEU A 70 6.92 -17.67 8.47
CA LEU A 70 7.54 -16.35 8.70
C LEU A 70 7.03 -15.73 10.02
N PRO A 71 7.85 -14.92 10.73
CA PRO A 71 7.36 -14.14 11.85
C PRO A 71 6.15 -13.31 11.40
N ARG A 72 5.02 -13.41 12.09
CA ARG A 72 3.78 -12.62 11.83
C ARG A 72 3.93 -11.12 12.12
N GLY A 73 5.16 -10.60 12.05
CA GLY A 73 5.54 -9.30 12.60
C GLY A 73 4.87 -8.15 11.88
N GLU A 74 4.89 -8.15 10.54
CA GLU A 74 4.45 -6.98 9.75
C GLU A 74 3.17 -7.21 8.95
N GLU A 75 2.72 -8.47 8.80
CA GLU A 75 1.64 -8.88 7.87
C GLU A 75 1.85 -8.29 6.46
N GLU A 76 3.10 -8.40 5.98
CA GLU A 76 3.52 -7.83 4.70
C GLU A 76 2.82 -8.52 3.52
N SER A 77 2.41 -7.69 2.58
CA SER A 77 1.88 -8.03 1.26
C SER A 77 2.73 -7.36 0.18
N LEU A 78 3.35 -8.15 -0.70
CA LEU A 78 4.01 -7.62 -1.89
C LEU A 78 3.00 -7.52 -3.03
N VAL A 79 2.84 -6.30 -3.55
CA VAL A 79 1.82 -5.94 -4.55
C VAL A 79 2.50 -5.52 -5.85
N ILE A 80 2.04 -6.09 -6.96
CA ILE A 80 2.44 -5.71 -8.33
C ILE A 80 1.93 -4.29 -8.62
N GLY A 81 2.81 -3.48 -9.19
CA GLY A 81 2.55 -2.08 -9.55
C GLY A 81 1.48 -1.88 -10.63
N GLY A 82 1.44 -0.66 -11.15
CA GLY A 82 0.40 -0.12 -12.02
C GLY A 82 -0.33 1.02 -11.34
N ASP A 83 -1.54 1.32 -11.82
CA ASP A 83 -2.35 2.40 -11.27
C ASP A 83 -3.21 1.91 -10.12
N PHE A 84 -3.28 2.74 -9.09
CA PHE A 84 -4.07 2.52 -7.89
C PHE A 84 -4.81 3.80 -7.52
N GLU A 85 -6.12 3.70 -7.34
CA GLU A 85 -6.86 4.67 -6.55
C GLU A 85 -6.50 4.47 -5.08
N VAL A 86 -6.12 5.56 -4.42
CA VAL A 86 -5.73 5.55 -3.02
C VAL A 86 -6.43 6.67 -2.26
N THR A 87 -6.72 6.40 -1.00
CA THR A 87 -7.03 7.44 -0.01
C THR A 87 -5.75 7.75 0.77
N VAL A 88 -5.30 9.01 0.69
CA VAL A 88 -4.14 9.50 1.42
C VAL A 88 -4.58 9.92 2.82
N ARG A 89 -4.03 9.28 3.84
CA ARG A 89 -4.27 9.61 5.24
C ARG A 89 -3.04 10.31 5.82
N SER A 90 -3.29 11.43 6.50
CA SER A 90 -2.33 12.10 7.36
C SER A 90 -2.76 11.85 8.81
N TYR A 91 -1.82 11.53 9.68
CA TYR A 91 -2.05 11.32 11.11
C TYR A 91 -1.24 12.33 11.92
#